data_AF-A0A970SWQ9-F1
#
_entry.id   AF-A0A970SWQ9-F1
#
_cell.length_a   1.000
_cell.length_b   1.000
_cell.length_c   1.000
_cell.angle_alpha   90.00
_cell.angle_beta   90.00
_cell.angle_gamma   90.00
#
_symmetry.space_group_name_H-M   'P 1'
#
loop_
_entity.id
_entity.type
_entity.pdbx_description
1 polymer ?
#
loop_
_entity_poly.entity_id
_entity_poly.type
_entity_poly.pdbx_seq_one_letter_code
_entity_poly.pdbx_strand_id
1 'polypeptide(L)'
;MPKPLDLACCRWQSIDAVDVLCISHPDICKEEVHMPLNLHELPRLRDSLTYHYIEHAIVDRKHNAIEYIQENGRTLVPVASLSLIMLWPGTSLSHAAMKVIMENGCSILWVGEDGIRCYGEGLGETRRSFHLLRQAELVCDPTSREQVVRRMYQMRFGEDLDPGLNLNQIRGKEGVRVRTAYAQASERFGVPWHGRRYDRTNWNYGDTINRTLSAANALLNG
;
A
#
# COMPACT_ATOMS: atom_id res chain seq x y z
N MET A 1 62.34 -26.64 12.44
CA MET A 1 62.15 -25.26 11.96
C MET A 1 61.50 -25.30 10.57
N PRO A 2 60.63 -24.35 10.22
CA PRO A 2 59.23 -24.62 9.83
C PRO A 2 58.98 -24.73 8.32
N LYS A 3 57.82 -25.32 7.99
CA LYS A 3 57.20 -25.40 6.65
C LYS A 3 56.62 -24.04 6.23
N PRO A 4 56.56 -23.72 4.93
CA PRO A 4 55.84 -22.54 4.44
C PRO A 4 54.32 -22.76 4.43
N LEU A 5 53.60 -21.76 4.94
CA LEU A 5 52.15 -21.62 4.95
C LEU A 5 51.65 -21.25 3.54
N ASP A 6 50.72 -22.06 3.02
CA ASP A 6 49.84 -21.66 1.92
C ASP A 6 48.50 -21.22 2.55
N LEU A 7 48.19 -19.95 2.40
CA LEU A 7 47.04 -19.26 2.99
C LEU A 7 45.79 -19.57 2.15
N ALA A 8 45.11 -20.65 2.48
CA ALA A 8 43.72 -20.84 2.09
C ALA A 8 42.86 -19.74 2.74
N CYS A 9 42.22 -18.94 1.89
CA CYS A 9 41.28 -17.87 2.24
C CYS A 9 40.12 -18.44 3.09
N CYS A 10 40.19 -18.21 4.40
CA CYS A 10 39.13 -18.54 5.35
C CYS A 10 37.84 -17.79 5.00
N ARG A 11 36.80 -18.55 4.63
CA ARG A 11 35.39 -18.14 4.75
C ARG A 11 35.10 -17.89 6.24
N TRP A 12 34.80 -16.65 6.59
CA TRP A 12 34.22 -16.31 7.88
C TRP A 12 32.73 -16.68 7.85
N GLN A 13 32.38 -17.85 8.39
CA GLN A 13 31.04 -18.09 8.93
C GLN A 13 31.06 -17.62 10.38
N SER A 14 30.28 -16.58 10.67
CA SER A 14 30.01 -16.10 12.02
C SER A 14 29.27 -17.21 12.79
N ILE A 15 29.92 -17.75 13.82
CA ILE A 15 29.29 -18.56 14.84
C ILE A 15 28.47 -17.60 15.71
N ASP A 16 27.15 -17.66 15.61
CA ASP A 16 26.24 -16.89 16.43
C ASP A 16 26.18 -17.49 17.86
N ALA A 17 25.92 -16.64 18.85
CA ALA A 17 25.91 -16.96 20.28
C ALA A 17 24.91 -18.06 20.72
N VAL A 18 24.15 -18.63 19.78
CA VAL A 18 23.20 -19.73 19.98
C VAL A 18 23.92 -21.08 20.13
N ASP A 19 25.10 -21.24 19.53
CA ASP A 19 25.84 -22.52 19.53
C ASP A 19 26.41 -22.88 20.91
N VAL A 20 26.68 -21.90 21.77
CA VAL A 20 27.26 -22.13 23.09
C VAL A 20 26.22 -22.61 24.11
N LEU A 21 24.93 -22.29 23.93
CA LEU A 21 23.88 -22.71 24.85
C LEU A 21 23.43 -24.17 24.64
N CYS A 22 23.54 -24.70 23.42
CA CYS A 22 23.04 -26.03 23.05
C CYS A 22 23.79 -27.19 23.71
N ILE A 23 24.96 -26.96 24.32
CA ILE A 23 25.78 -28.01 24.95
C ILE A 23 25.25 -28.38 26.36
N SER A 24 24.41 -27.52 26.97
CA SER A 24 24.05 -27.65 28.39
C SER A 24 22.65 -28.19 28.68
N HIS A 25 21.73 -28.23 27.70
CA HIS A 25 20.34 -28.60 27.91
C HIS A 25 19.75 -29.32 26.67
N PRO A 26 19.87 -30.65 26.56
CA PRO A 26 19.43 -31.41 25.38
C PRO A 26 17.90 -31.45 25.19
N ASP A 27 17.11 -30.99 26.16
CA ASP A 27 15.63 -31.05 26.12
C ASP A 27 14.95 -29.78 25.55
N ILE A 28 15.72 -28.73 25.19
CA ILE A 28 15.16 -27.43 24.75
C ILE A 28 14.98 -27.34 23.22
N CYS A 29 15.63 -28.21 22.44
CA CYS A 29 15.52 -28.22 20.99
C CYS A 29 14.37 -29.13 20.52
N LYS A 30 13.12 -28.81 20.88
CA LYS A 30 12.01 -29.20 20.00
C LYS A 30 12.02 -28.22 18.83
N GLU A 31 12.68 -28.62 17.75
CA GLU A 31 12.45 -28.01 16.44
C GLU A 31 10.94 -28.00 16.19
N GLU A 32 10.32 -26.82 16.23
CA GLU A 32 9.07 -26.60 15.54
C GLU A 32 9.37 -26.90 14.07
N VAL A 33 9.00 -28.11 13.63
CA VAL A 33 9.02 -28.49 12.22
C VAL A 33 8.14 -27.48 11.50
N HIS A 34 8.76 -26.47 10.91
CA HIS A 34 8.09 -25.53 10.01
C HIS A 34 7.72 -26.32 8.76
N MET A 35 6.58 -27.00 8.82
CA MET A 35 5.99 -27.67 7.67
C MET A 35 5.86 -26.61 6.57
N PRO A 36 6.46 -26.83 5.38
CA PRO A 36 6.37 -25.85 4.31
C PRO A 36 4.89 -25.63 3.99
N LEU A 37 4.43 -24.39 4.18
CA LEU A 37 3.04 -24.00 3.92
C LEU A 37 2.65 -24.40 2.49
N ASN A 38 1.65 -25.27 2.36
CA ASN A 38 1.10 -25.63 1.07
C ASN A 38 0.31 -24.45 0.52
N LEU A 39 0.90 -23.71 -0.43
CA LEU A 39 0.32 -22.49 -0.98
C LEU A 39 -1.02 -22.71 -1.71
N HIS A 40 -1.35 -23.95 -2.06
CA HIS A 40 -2.65 -24.29 -2.64
C HIS A 40 -3.79 -24.38 -1.61
N GLU A 41 -3.45 -24.46 -0.32
CA GLU A 41 -4.42 -24.49 0.79
C GLU A 41 -4.76 -23.08 1.29
N LEU A 42 -3.98 -22.06 0.90
CA LEU A 42 -4.32 -20.67 1.19
C LEU A 42 -5.47 -20.20 0.30
N PRO A 43 -6.44 -19.45 0.86
CA PRO A 43 -7.48 -18.82 0.05
C PRO A 43 -6.83 -17.92 -1.01
N ARG A 44 -7.30 -18.02 -2.24
CA ARG A 44 -6.82 -17.11 -3.30
C ARG A 44 -7.32 -15.71 -2.97
N LEU A 45 -6.60 -14.67 -3.39
CA LEU A 45 -7.02 -13.27 -3.18
C LEU A 45 -8.47 -12.99 -3.61
N ARG A 46 -8.96 -13.66 -4.67
CA ARG A 46 -10.36 -13.54 -5.15
C ARG A 46 -11.41 -14.09 -4.19
N ASP A 47 -11.00 -15.00 -3.30
CA ASP A 47 -11.84 -15.69 -2.33
C ASP A 47 -11.68 -15.04 -0.93
N SER A 48 -10.75 -14.09 -0.79
CA SER A 48 -10.50 -13.31 0.43
C SER A 48 -11.43 -12.10 0.52
N LEU A 49 -11.73 -11.69 1.75
CA LEU A 49 -12.38 -10.42 2.05
C LEU A 49 -11.44 -9.27 1.66
N THR A 50 -12.02 -8.25 1.01
CA THR A 50 -11.28 -7.15 0.39
C THR A 50 -10.55 -6.30 1.43
N TYR A 51 -11.26 -5.87 2.46
CA TYR A 51 -10.67 -5.10 3.55
C TYR A 51 -11.49 -5.24 4.83
N HIS A 52 -10.84 -5.01 5.96
CA HIS A 52 -11.49 -4.84 7.26
C HIS A 52 -11.03 -3.54 7.89
N TYR A 53 -11.98 -2.77 8.42
CA TYR A 53 -11.75 -1.42 8.92
C TYR A 53 -11.95 -1.41 10.44
N ILE A 54 -10.94 -0.95 11.18
CA ILE A 54 -10.88 -0.99 12.65
C ILE A 54 -10.62 0.41 13.18
N GLU A 55 -11.43 0.83 14.15
CA GLU A 55 -11.33 2.13 14.81
C GLU A 55 -11.35 1.99 16.33
N HIS A 56 -10.73 2.93 17.04
CA HIS A 56 -10.80 3.03 18.50
C HIS A 56 -10.61 1.70 19.24
N ALA A 57 -9.60 0.92 18.84
CA ALA A 57 -9.39 -0.44 19.34
C ALA A 57 -7.93 -0.75 19.65
N ILE A 58 -7.71 -1.62 20.64
CA ILE A 58 -6.41 -2.23 20.87
C ILE A 58 -6.40 -3.57 20.12
N VAL A 59 -5.54 -3.67 19.12
CA VAL A 59 -5.38 -4.86 18.27
C VAL A 59 -4.19 -5.67 18.77
N ASP A 60 -4.46 -6.91 19.18
CA ASP A 60 -3.45 -7.85 19.66
C ASP A 60 -3.59 -9.23 19.00
N ARG A 61 -2.57 -10.07 19.14
CA ARG A 61 -2.57 -11.43 18.61
C ARG A 61 -3.41 -12.34 19.50
N LYS A 62 -4.24 -13.17 18.87
CA LYS A 62 -4.89 -14.32 19.53
C LYS A 62 -4.79 -15.55 18.65
N HIS A 63 -3.92 -16.48 19.02
CA HIS A 63 -3.56 -17.65 18.21
C HIS A 63 -3.01 -17.23 16.83
N ASN A 64 -3.59 -17.74 15.74
CA ASN A 64 -3.25 -17.34 14.35
C ASN A 64 -4.25 -16.33 13.77
N ALA A 65 -4.93 -15.59 14.65
CA ALA A 65 -5.85 -14.53 14.33
C ALA A 65 -5.46 -13.26 15.10
N ILE A 66 -6.11 -12.15 14.76
CA ILE A 66 -6.05 -10.94 15.58
C ILE A 66 -7.33 -10.83 16.40
N GLU A 67 -7.22 -10.27 17.60
CA GLU A 67 -8.35 -9.84 18.40
C GLU A 67 -8.24 -8.33 18.56
N TYR A 68 -9.33 -7.61 18.27
CA TYR A 68 -9.42 -6.20 18.61
C TYR A 68 -10.35 -6.00 19.79
N ILE A 69 -9.92 -5.16 20.72
CA ILE A 69 -10.59 -4.87 21.99
C ILE A 69 -11.10 -3.44 21.91
N GLN A 70 -12.41 -3.28 22.03
CA GLN A 70 -13.13 -2.01 22.09
C GLN A 70 -13.94 -1.95 23.40
N GLU A 71 -14.54 -0.79 23.69
CA GLU A 71 -15.49 -0.64 24.81
C GLU A 71 -16.64 -1.66 24.72
N ASN A 72 -17.07 -1.97 23.50
CA ASN A 72 -18.22 -2.81 23.21
C ASN A 72 -17.93 -4.32 23.36
N GLY A 73 -16.66 -4.70 23.54
CA GLY A 73 -16.24 -6.09 23.68
C GLY A 73 -15.00 -6.44 22.88
N ARG A 74 -14.81 -7.75 22.67
CA ARG A 74 -13.67 -8.31 21.95
C ARG A 74 -14.14 -9.08 20.73
N THR A 75 -13.52 -8.82 19.59
CA THR A 75 -13.86 -9.48 18.33
C THR A 75 -12.64 -10.16 17.75
N LEU A 76 -12.78 -11.44 17.42
CA LEU A 76 -11.74 -12.22 16.75
C LEU A 76 -11.88 -12.05 15.24
N VAL A 77 -10.78 -11.75 14.57
CA VAL A 77 -10.73 -11.57 13.11
C VAL A 77 -9.72 -12.53 12.49
N PRO A 78 -10.15 -13.41 11.57
CA PRO A 78 -9.24 -14.30 10.85
C PRO A 78 -8.45 -13.52 9.79
N VAL A 79 -7.15 -13.32 10.02
CA VAL A 79 -6.27 -12.57 9.10
C VAL A 79 -5.97 -13.32 7.79
N ALA A 80 -6.02 -14.65 7.81
CA ALA A 80 -5.72 -15.49 6.64
C ALA A 80 -6.70 -15.29 5.47
N SER A 81 -7.91 -14.83 5.75
CA SER A 81 -8.93 -14.54 4.74
C SER A 81 -9.05 -13.06 4.40
N LEU A 82 -8.15 -12.20 4.89
CA LEU A 82 -8.19 -10.76 4.67
C LEU A 82 -7.05 -10.32 3.77
N SER A 83 -7.38 -9.43 2.84
CA SER A 83 -6.37 -8.81 1.96
C SER A 83 -5.76 -7.56 2.60
N LEU A 84 -6.58 -6.77 3.30
CA LEU A 84 -6.21 -5.47 3.84
C LEU A 84 -6.87 -5.22 5.19
N ILE A 85 -6.12 -4.67 6.14
CA ILE A 85 -6.64 -4.07 7.38
C ILE A 85 -6.37 -2.58 7.36
N MET A 86 -7.44 -1.79 7.51
CA MET A 86 -7.36 -0.34 7.64
C MET A 86 -7.48 0.03 9.12
N LEU A 87 -6.44 0.69 9.65
CA LEU A 87 -6.33 1.12 11.04
C LEU A 87 -6.59 2.62 11.12
N TRP A 88 -7.65 3.01 11.81
CA TRP A 88 -8.03 4.41 12.00
C TRP A 88 -7.40 5.05 13.25
N PRO A 89 -7.43 6.38 13.39
CA PRO A 89 -7.19 7.09 14.64
C PRO A 89 -7.76 6.40 15.89
N GLY A 90 -6.95 6.36 16.95
CA GLY A 90 -7.33 5.73 18.21
C GLY A 90 -7.17 4.21 18.24
N THR A 91 -6.64 3.61 17.17
CA THR A 91 -6.17 2.21 17.22
C THR A 91 -4.74 2.10 17.75
N SER A 92 -4.48 1.05 18.54
CA SER A 92 -3.13 0.64 18.96
C SER A 92 -2.87 -0.78 18.45
N LEU A 93 -1.72 -1.02 17.84
CA LEU A 93 -1.36 -2.33 17.30
C LEU A 93 -0.17 -2.92 18.05
N SER A 94 -0.29 -4.15 18.54
CA SER A 94 0.84 -4.86 19.15
C SER A 94 1.80 -5.40 18.08
N HIS A 95 3.08 -5.57 18.45
CA HIS A 95 4.06 -6.20 17.56
C HIS A 95 3.67 -7.64 17.20
N ALA A 96 3.07 -8.38 18.14
CA ALA A 96 2.62 -9.75 17.90
C ALA A 96 1.48 -9.82 16.87
N ALA A 97 0.54 -8.87 16.93
CA ALA A 97 -0.50 -8.73 15.92
C ALA A 97 0.10 -8.40 14.55
N MET A 98 1.00 -7.42 14.49
CA MET A 98 1.69 -7.04 13.25
C MET A 98 2.38 -8.25 12.60
N LYS A 99 3.12 -9.04 13.39
CA LYS A 99 3.80 -10.25 12.92
C LYS A 99 2.81 -11.24 12.28
N VAL A 100 1.70 -11.55 12.95
CA VAL A 100 0.69 -12.50 12.44
C VAL A 100 0.01 -11.99 11.18
N ILE A 101 -0.29 -10.69 11.09
CA ILE A 101 -0.88 -10.09 9.90
C ILE A 101 0.06 -10.24 8.70
N MET A 102 1.35 -9.91 8.87
CA MET A 102 2.36 -10.01 7.81
C MET A 102 2.65 -11.45 7.39
N GLU A 103 2.74 -12.39 8.35
CA GLU A 103 2.97 -13.82 8.07
C GLU A 103 1.84 -14.45 7.25
N ASN A 104 0.61 -13.93 7.38
CA ASN A 104 -0.55 -14.38 6.60
C ASN A 104 -0.74 -13.61 5.29
N GLY A 105 0.18 -12.70 4.93
CA GLY A 105 0.13 -11.94 3.68
C GLY A 105 -0.97 -10.88 3.61
N CYS A 106 -1.59 -10.53 4.74
CA CYS A 106 -2.53 -9.42 4.80
C CYS A 106 -1.76 -8.09 4.88
N SER A 107 -2.17 -7.10 4.09
CA SER A 107 -1.58 -5.75 4.17
C SER A 107 -2.25 -4.92 5.27
N ILE A 108 -1.56 -3.90 5.76
CA ILE A 108 -2.07 -2.92 6.71
C ILE A 108 -1.94 -1.53 6.12
N LEU A 109 -2.96 -0.71 6.32
CA LEU A 109 -2.94 0.71 6.00
C LEU A 109 -3.33 1.50 7.25
N TRP A 110 -2.46 2.40 7.69
CA TRP A 110 -2.79 3.40 8.70
C TRP A 110 -3.50 4.54 7.99
N VAL A 111 -4.80 4.65 8.24
CA VAL A 111 -5.65 5.63 7.59
C VAL A 111 -6.09 6.71 8.58
N GLY A 112 -6.32 7.92 8.09
CA GLY A 112 -7.01 8.98 8.81
C GLY A 112 -8.52 8.82 8.73
N GLU A 113 -9.23 9.79 9.29
CA GLU A 113 -10.69 9.85 9.27
C GLU A 113 -11.26 9.66 7.86
N ASP A 114 -12.42 9.01 7.76
CA ASP A 114 -13.09 8.39 6.62
C ASP A 114 -12.21 7.69 5.56
N GLY A 115 -11.02 7.20 5.92
CA GLY A 115 -10.09 6.60 4.95
C GLY A 115 -9.48 7.64 4.00
N ILE A 116 -9.54 8.92 4.37
CA ILE A 116 -9.19 10.09 3.55
C ILE A 116 -7.69 10.28 3.40
N ARG A 117 -6.89 9.75 4.33
CA ARG A 117 -5.45 9.93 4.36
C ARG A 117 -4.79 8.60 4.64
N CYS A 118 -3.75 8.25 3.90
CA CYS A 118 -2.82 7.21 4.26
C CYS A 118 -1.61 7.82 4.98
N TYR A 119 -1.34 7.35 6.20
CA TYR A 119 -0.18 7.73 7.00
C TYR A 119 0.98 6.74 6.89
N GLY A 120 0.68 5.48 6.61
CA GLY A 120 1.68 4.44 6.51
C GLY A 120 1.07 3.15 6.00
N GLU A 121 1.88 2.36 5.31
CA GLU A 121 1.50 1.05 4.82
C GLU A 121 2.47 -0.01 5.35
N GLY A 122 1.93 -1.18 5.64
CA GLY A 122 2.68 -2.41 5.85
C GLY A 122 2.22 -3.41 4.81
N LEU A 123 3.10 -3.76 3.87
CA LEU A 123 2.74 -4.68 2.79
C LEU A 123 2.95 -6.12 3.25
N GLY A 124 1.85 -6.87 3.31
CA GLY A 124 1.84 -8.32 3.40
C GLY A 124 2.04 -8.94 2.02
N GLU A 125 2.82 -10.03 1.95
CA GLU A 125 3.10 -10.83 0.76
C GLU A 125 3.05 -10.14 -0.62
N THR A 126 4.07 -9.35 -0.95
CA THR A 126 4.49 -9.22 -2.36
C THR A 126 5.71 -10.10 -2.61
N ARG A 127 5.51 -11.43 -2.60
CA ARG A 127 6.60 -12.40 -2.88
C ARG A 127 7.15 -12.30 -4.32
N ARG A 128 6.44 -11.58 -5.22
CA ARG A 128 6.83 -11.37 -6.61
C ARG A 128 6.73 -9.89 -6.98
N SER A 129 7.84 -9.32 -7.41
CA SER A 129 7.93 -7.93 -7.87
C SER A 129 7.53 -7.73 -9.34
N PHE A 130 6.93 -8.74 -10.00
CA PHE A 130 6.66 -8.70 -11.44
C PHE A 130 5.85 -7.47 -11.88
N HIS A 131 4.79 -7.11 -11.16
CA HIS A 131 4.00 -5.92 -11.49
C HIS A 131 4.78 -4.61 -11.29
N LEU A 132 5.59 -4.52 -10.24
CA LEU A 132 6.44 -3.36 -9.98
C LEU A 132 7.51 -3.21 -11.07
N LEU A 133 8.18 -4.31 -11.43
CA LEU A 133 9.15 -4.34 -12.53
C LEU A 133 8.50 -4.00 -13.87
N ARG A 134 7.29 -4.52 -14.12
CA ARG A 134 6.53 -4.19 -15.34
C ARG A 134 6.14 -2.72 -15.39
N GLN A 135 5.73 -2.13 -14.26
CA GLN A 135 5.43 -0.70 -14.18
C GLN A 135 6.70 0.13 -14.44
N ALA A 136 7.84 -0.27 -13.87
CA ALA A 136 9.13 0.38 -14.11
C ALA A 136 9.53 0.29 -15.60
N GLU A 137 9.41 -0.89 -16.21
CA GLU A 137 9.65 -1.11 -17.64
C GLU A 137 8.80 -0.16 -18.52
N LEU A 138 7.48 -0.10 -18.25
CA LEU A 138 6.55 0.73 -19.01
C LEU A 138 6.82 2.24 -18.87
N VAL A 139 7.32 2.69 -17.71
CA VAL A 139 7.67 4.10 -17.48
C VAL A 139 9.00 4.49 -18.11
N CYS A 140 9.97 3.56 -18.14
CA CYS A 140 11.31 3.80 -18.65
C CYS A 140 11.37 3.81 -20.19
N ASP A 141 10.53 3.04 -20.89
CA ASP A 141 10.46 3.06 -22.35
C ASP A 141 9.51 4.18 -22.85
N PRO A 142 9.99 5.15 -23.67
CA PRO A 142 9.14 6.24 -24.16
C PRO A 142 7.93 5.78 -24.96
N THR A 143 8.06 4.70 -25.75
CA THR A 143 6.98 4.18 -26.59
C THR A 143 5.87 3.56 -25.74
N SER A 144 6.24 2.71 -24.79
CA SER A 144 5.34 2.09 -23.83
C SER A 144 4.66 3.12 -22.93
N ARG A 145 5.42 4.13 -22.48
CA ARG A 145 4.88 5.23 -21.69
C ARG A 145 3.80 6.00 -22.43
N GLU A 146 4.00 6.26 -23.72
CA GLU A 146 2.98 6.91 -24.55
C GLU A 146 1.70 6.06 -24.68
N GLN A 147 1.85 4.76 -24.89
CA GLN A 147 0.71 3.84 -24.95
C GLN A 147 -0.09 3.82 -23.64
N VAL A 148 0.60 3.83 -22.49
CA VAL A 148 -0.03 3.93 -21.17
C VAL A 148 -0.80 5.24 -21.03
N VAL A 149 -0.21 6.38 -21.40
CA VAL A 149 -0.90 7.69 -21.33
C VAL A 149 -2.15 7.70 -22.19
N ARG A 150 -2.08 7.17 -23.42
CA ARG A 150 -3.26 7.07 -24.31
C ARG A 150 -4.35 6.20 -23.71
N ARG A 151 -3.99 5.06 -23.11
CA ARG A 151 -4.94 4.17 -22.43
C ARG A 151 -5.57 4.83 -21.20
N MET A 152 -4.79 5.54 -20.39
CA MET A 152 -5.32 6.31 -19.26
C MET A 152 -6.32 7.39 -19.72
N TYR A 153 -6.01 8.08 -20.82
CA TYR A 153 -6.91 9.07 -21.41
C TYR A 153 -8.23 8.42 -21.89
N GLN A 154 -8.14 7.31 -22.61
CA GLN A 154 -9.29 6.55 -23.09
C GLN A 154 -10.14 6.03 -21.92
N MET A 155 -9.53 5.52 -20.84
CA MET A 155 -10.25 5.11 -19.63
C MET A 155 -10.99 6.27 -18.97
N ARG A 156 -10.40 7.48 -18.98
CA ARG A 156 -10.99 8.67 -18.35
C ARG A 156 -12.15 9.27 -19.14
N PHE A 157 -12.05 9.28 -20.48
CA PHE A 157 -12.99 10.03 -21.34
C PHE A 157 -13.80 9.16 -22.31
N GLY A 158 -13.51 7.86 -22.41
CA GLY A 158 -14.19 6.92 -23.31
C GLY A 158 -13.96 7.18 -24.79
N GLU A 159 -12.91 7.93 -25.16
CA GLU A 159 -12.62 8.31 -26.54
C GLU A 159 -11.22 7.89 -26.98
N ASP A 160 -11.12 7.55 -28.27
CA ASP A 160 -9.84 7.24 -28.90
C ASP A 160 -9.13 8.53 -29.35
N LEU A 161 -7.84 8.60 -29.04
CA LEU A 161 -6.97 9.68 -29.47
C LEU A 161 -6.38 9.38 -30.85
N ASP A 162 -6.32 10.40 -31.70
CA ASP A 162 -5.60 10.33 -32.98
C ASP A 162 -4.15 9.85 -32.77
N PRO A 163 -3.68 8.81 -33.49
CA PRO A 163 -2.32 8.32 -33.42
C PRO A 163 -1.25 9.39 -33.66
N GLY A 164 -1.54 10.42 -34.46
CA GLY A 164 -0.58 11.49 -34.78
C GLY A 164 -0.32 12.49 -33.66
N LEU A 165 -1.08 12.45 -32.56
CA LEU A 165 -0.93 13.41 -31.46
C LEU A 165 0.30 13.13 -30.61
N ASN A 166 1.07 14.16 -30.27
CA ASN A 166 2.13 14.05 -29.28
C ASN A 166 1.59 14.19 -27.84
N LEU A 167 2.40 13.78 -26.85
CA LEU A 167 2.02 13.83 -25.43
C LEU A 167 1.62 15.23 -24.92
N ASN A 168 2.27 16.29 -25.42
CA ASN A 168 1.94 17.66 -25.01
C ASN A 168 0.57 18.09 -25.55
N GLN A 169 0.23 17.68 -26.78
CA GLN A 169 -1.09 17.90 -27.35
C GLN A 169 -2.17 17.13 -26.57
N ILE A 170 -1.90 15.88 -26.19
CA ILE A 170 -2.82 15.07 -25.37
C ILE A 170 -3.09 15.77 -24.02
N ARG A 171 -2.03 16.22 -23.33
CA ARG A 171 -2.16 17.00 -22.08
C ARG A 171 -2.94 18.29 -22.29
N GLY A 172 -2.73 18.99 -23.41
CA GLY A 172 -3.47 20.19 -23.77
C GLY A 172 -4.98 19.91 -23.95
N LYS A 173 -5.32 18.83 -24.65
CA LYS A 173 -6.73 18.39 -24.83
C LYS A 173 -7.38 18.04 -23.50
N GLU A 174 -6.68 17.31 -22.64
CA GLU A 174 -7.13 17.02 -21.27
C GLU A 174 -7.41 18.31 -20.48
N GLY A 175 -6.49 19.28 -20.53
CA GLY A 175 -6.64 20.55 -19.84
C GLY A 175 -7.82 21.38 -20.34
N VAL A 176 -8.16 21.33 -21.62
CA VAL A 176 -9.38 21.94 -22.16
C VAL A 176 -10.62 21.23 -21.60
N ARG A 177 -10.68 19.90 -21.66
CA ARG A 177 -11.80 19.12 -21.13
C ARG A 177 -12.08 19.40 -19.66
N VAL A 178 -11.03 19.42 -18.83
CA VAL A 178 -11.16 19.71 -17.40
C VAL A 178 -11.68 21.14 -17.17
N ARG A 179 -11.20 22.14 -17.93
CA ARG A 179 -11.72 23.51 -17.84
C ARG A 179 -13.19 23.60 -18.26
N THR A 180 -13.57 22.91 -19.33
CA THR A 180 -14.96 22.81 -19.77
C THR A 180 -15.84 22.17 -18.71
N ALA A 181 -15.39 21.09 -18.07
CA ALA A 181 -16.11 20.43 -16.99
C ALA A 181 -16.33 21.36 -15.79
N TYR A 182 -15.32 22.16 -15.40
CA TYR A 182 -15.50 23.16 -14.35
C TYR A 182 -16.49 24.25 -14.74
N ALA A 183 -16.44 24.76 -15.98
CA ALA A 183 -17.38 25.77 -16.47
C ALA A 183 -18.83 25.24 -16.49
N GLN A 184 -19.03 24.01 -16.96
CA GLN A 184 -20.34 23.34 -16.95
C GLN A 184 -20.86 23.11 -15.53
N ALA A 185 -19.99 22.69 -14.60
CA ALA A 185 -20.37 22.55 -13.19
C ALA A 185 -20.73 23.91 -12.56
N SER A 186 -19.96 24.96 -12.86
CA SER A 186 -20.22 26.33 -12.42
C SER A 186 -21.60 26.81 -12.86
N GLU A 187 -21.94 26.62 -14.15
CA GLU A 187 -23.25 26.97 -14.70
C GLU A 187 -24.37 26.13 -14.08
N ARG A 188 -24.20 24.81 -14.01
CA ARG A 188 -25.19 23.87 -13.46
C ARG A 188 -25.54 24.16 -12.00
N PHE A 189 -24.56 24.53 -11.19
CA PHE A 189 -24.76 24.77 -9.76
C PHE A 189 -24.88 26.25 -9.39
N GLY A 190 -24.80 27.17 -10.37
CA GLY A 190 -24.89 28.62 -10.15
C GLY A 190 -23.74 29.20 -9.31
N VAL A 191 -22.57 28.56 -9.34
CA VAL A 191 -21.42 28.90 -8.51
C VAL A 191 -20.39 29.64 -9.38
N PRO A 192 -20.01 30.91 -9.10
CA PRO A 192 -19.02 31.63 -9.92
C PRO A 192 -17.66 30.93 -9.99
N TRP A 193 -17.10 30.77 -11.19
CA TRP A 193 -15.81 30.11 -11.41
C TRP A 193 -14.82 31.01 -12.17
N HIS A 194 -13.67 31.29 -11.55
CA HIS A 194 -12.60 32.11 -12.13
C HIS A 194 -11.31 31.32 -12.44
N GLY A 195 -11.44 29.99 -12.49
CA GLY A 195 -10.33 29.06 -12.70
C GLY A 195 -9.80 28.43 -11.41
N ARG A 196 -8.99 27.37 -11.60
CA ARG A 196 -8.36 26.64 -10.49
C ARG A 196 -7.15 27.44 -10.01
N ARG A 197 -7.24 28.04 -8.82
CA ARG A 197 -6.16 28.79 -8.17
C ARG A 197 -6.01 28.29 -6.74
N TYR A 198 -4.85 27.73 -6.41
CA TYR A 198 -4.52 27.37 -5.04
C TYR A 198 -3.09 27.78 -4.75
N ASP A 199 -2.88 28.40 -3.59
CA ASP A 199 -1.55 28.67 -3.06
C ASP A 199 -1.20 27.54 -2.09
N ARG A 200 -0.06 26.88 -2.33
CA ARG A 200 0.44 25.81 -1.47
C ARG A 200 0.94 26.32 -0.11
N THR A 201 1.28 27.60 -0.02
CA THR A 201 1.83 28.24 1.18
C THR A 201 0.77 28.96 2.01
N ASN A 202 -0.33 29.41 1.39
CA ASN A 202 -1.39 30.14 2.06
C ASN A 202 -2.79 29.60 1.71
N TRP A 203 -3.27 28.67 2.53
CA TRP A 203 -4.58 28.02 2.36
C TRP A 203 -5.75 29.01 2.33
N ASN A 204 -5.68 30.10 3.11
CA ASN A 204 -6.78 31.05 3.27
C ASN A 204 -6.90 32.05 2.10
N TYR A 205 -5.92 32.07 1.19
CA TYR A 205 -5.94 32.97 0.04
C TYR A 205 -6.86 32.47 -1.11
N GLY A 206 -7.19 31.17 -1.12
CA GLY A 206 -8.10 30.59 -2.12
C GLY A 206 -9.56 30.93 -1.84
N ASP A 207 -10.34 31.16 -2.91
CA ASP A 207 -11.80 31.22 -2.80
C ASP A 207 -12.36 29.91 -2.20
N THR A 208 -13.56 29.98 -1.62
CA THR A 208 -14.17 28.83 -0.94
C THR A 208 -14.25 27.60 -1.84
N ILE A 209 -14.56 27.77 -3.12
CA ILE A 209 -14.67 26.68 -4.09
C ILE A 209 -13.33 26.00 -4.31
N ASN A 210 -12.25 26.77 -4.50
CA ASN A 210 -10.93 26.21 -4.68
C ASN A 210 -10.46 25.47 -3.42
N ARG A 211 -10.77 25.98 -2.23
CA ARG A 211 -10.46 25.28 -0.97
C ARG A 211 -11.25 23.97 -0.87
N THR A 212 -12.55 23.97 -1.18
CA THR A 212 -13.38 22.76 -1.18
C THR A 212 -12.89 21.72 -2.18
N LEU A 213 -12.57 22.13 -3.42
CA LEU A 213 -12.00 21.23 -4.42
C LEU A 213 -10.62 20.69 -4.00
N SER A 214 -9.82 21.49 -3.30
CA SER A 214 -8.53 21.03 -2.79
C SER A 214 -8.69 20.04 -1.66
N ALA A 215 -9.65 20.27 -0.76
CA ALA A 215 -10.02 19.31 0.27
C ALA A 215 -10.52 18.01 -0.36
N ALA A 216 -11.48 18.08 -1.29
CA ALA A 216 -12.02 16.92 -2.01
C ALA A 216 -10.93 16.14 -2.77
N ASN A 217 -10.01 16.83 -3.46
CA ASN A 217 -8.87 16.20 -4.11
C ASN A 217 -7.93 15.55 -3.10
N ALA A 218 -7.74 16.14 -1.92
CA ALA A 218 -6.96 15.51 -0.86
C ALA A 218 -7.63 14.24 -0.35
N LEU A 219 -8.98 14.21 -0.25
CA LEU A 219 -9.73 13.00 0.10
C LEU A 219 -9.60 11.90 -0.95
N LEU A 220 -9.62 12.28 -2.23
CA LEU A 220 -9.52 11.32 -3.33
C LEU A 220 -8.12 10.70 -3.45
N ASN A 221 -7.08 11.45 -3.08
CA ASN A 221 -5.68 11.04 -3.27
C ASN A 221 -5.06 10.34 -2.07
N GLY A 222 -5.71 10.38 -0.90
CA GLY A 222 -5.17 9.80 0.31
C GLY A 222 -5.41 8.31 0.44
#